data_AF-A0A6B0XFF9-F1
#
_entry.id   AF-A0A6B0XFF9-F1
#
_cell.length_a   1.000
_cell.length_b   1.000
_cell.length_c   1.000
_cell.angle_alpha   90.00
_cell.angle_beta   90.00
_cell.angle_gamma   90.00
#
_symmetry.space_group_name_H-M   'P 1'
#
loop_
_entity.id
_entity.type
_entity.pdbx_description
1 polymer ?
#
loop_
_entity_poly.entity_id
_entity_poly.type
_entity_poly.pdbx_seq_one_letter_code
_entity_poly.pdbx_strand_id
1 'polypeptide(L)'
;MARPQPAEGGHQEAVPGDAGRNRGNRVRGPRRTAVIACARCGRERKALAGPPVPGATGEEIAQRVCAGCWEEWAAMEIKVINELRLNFMDPAAQATLTSHMRDFLFPGDDSGVKPGERLDFDTIGEP
;
A
#
# COMPACT_ATOMS: atom_id res chain seq x y z
N MET A 1 2.95 70.10 54.44
CA MET A 1 3.26 70.87 53.20
C MET A 1 2.53 70.20 52.06
N ALA A 2 1.85 70.97 51.23
CA ALA A 2 0.79 70.52 50.32
C ALA A 2 1.28 70.30 48.88
N ARG A 3 0.82 69.18 48.27
CA ARG A 3 0.59 68.91 46.82
C ARG A 3 1.82 69.05 45.87
N PRO A 4 1.77 68.62 44.58
CA PRO A 4 0.77 67.82 43.83
C PRO A 4 1.38 66.66 42.98
N GLN A 5 0.52 65.83 42.39
CA GLN A 5 0.79 64.99 41.19
C GLN A 5 0.51 65.80 39.89
N PRO A 6 1.12 65.42 38.75
CA PRO A 6 0.35 64.84 37.61
C PRO A 6 1.13 63.67 36.94
N ALA A 7 0.57 62.59 36.39
CA ALA A 7 -0.52 62.33 35.42
C ALA A 7 -0.12 62.52 33.94
N GLU A 8 0.38 61.48 33.26
CA GLU A 8 0.42 61.21 31.79
C GLU A 8 0.65 59.67 31.61
N GLY A 9 0.07 58.85 30.71
CA GLY A 9 -0.76 59.02 29.53
C GLY A 9 -0.28 58.04 28.42
N GLY A 10 -1.12 57.08 27.97
CA GLY A 10 -0.96 56.27 26.73
C GLY A 10 0.03 55.09 26.79
N HIS A 11 -0.21 53.89 26.26
CA HIS A 11 -1.14 53.42 25.23
C HIS A 11 -1.44 51.93 25.47
N GLN A 12 -2.71 51.54 25.36
CA GLN A 12 -3.13 50.15 25.18
C GLN A 12 -3.31 49.95 23.68
N GLU A 13 -2.40 49.20 23.04
CA GLU A 13 -2.62 48.73 21.67
C GLU A 13 -3.50 47.47 21.73
N ALA A 14 -4.74 47.62 21.26
CA ALA A 14 -5.62 46.52 20.92
C ALA A 14 -5.20 45.99 19.54
N VAL A 15 -4.89 44.69 19.44
CA VAL A 15 -4.72 44.01 18.14
C VAL A 15 -6.02 43.27 17.80
N PRO A 16 -6.63 43.52 16.62
CA PRO A 16 -7.89 42.89 16.22
C PRO A 16 -7.69 41.47 15.68
N GLY A 17 -8.79 40.74 15.60
CA GLY A 17 -8.85 39.29 15.54
C GLY A 17 -8.24 38.60 14.32
N ASP A 18 -7.80 37.36 14.53
CA ASP A 18 -7.68 36.38 13.45
C ASP A 18 -8.89 35.44 13.49
N ALA A 19 -9.52 35.37 12.33
CA ALA A 19 -10.81 34.77 12.08
C ALA A 19 -10.83 33.27 12.39
N GLY A 20 -12.03 32.80 12.76
CA GLY A 20 -12.33 31.40 13.02
C GLY A 20 -11.75 30.48 11.94
N ARG A 21 -10.86 29.59 12.36
CA ARG A 21 -10.40 28.48 11.54
C ARG A 21 -11.55 27.48 11.41
N ASN A 22 -12.39 27.72 10.40
CA ASN A 22 -13.46 26.85 9.95
C ASN A 22 -12.84 25.50 9.55
N ARG A 23 -12.76 24.58 10.52
CA ARG A 23 -12.37 23.19 10.27
C ARG A 23 -13.56 22.53 9.57
N GLY A 24 -13.61 22.76 8.27
CA GLY A 24 -14.55 22.14 7.36
C GLY A 24 -14.70 20.66 7.69
N ASN A 25 -15.94 20.30 7.94
CA ASN A 25 -16.47 18.96 8.08
C ASN A 25 -15.87 18.04 6.98
N ARG A 26 -14.78 17.33 7.30
CA ARG A 26 -14.33 16.20 6.48
C ARG A 26 -15.20 15.00 6.85
N VAL A 27 -16.35 14.89 6.21
CA VAL A 27 -17.01 13.61 6.06
C VAL A 27 -16.08 12.75 5.20
N ARG A 28 -15.23 11.93 5.83
CA ARG A 28 -14.65 10.78 5.12
C ARG A 28 -15.84 9.88 4.80
N GLY A 29 -16.36 9.99 3.59
CA GLY A 29 -17.39 9.08 3.09
C GLY A 29 -16.95 7.63 3.29
N PRO A 30 -17.90 6.68 3.38
CA PRO A 30 -17.56 5.28 3.57
C PRO A 30 -16.62 4.83 2.44
N ARG A 31 -15.47 4.25 2.79
CA ARG A 31 -14.61 3.58 1.80
C ARG A 31 -15.45 2.46 1.19
N ARG A 32 -15.98 2.67 -0.02
CA ARG A 32 -16.65 1.60 -0.75
C ARG A 32 -15.62 0.50 -0.93
N THR A 33 -15.87 -0.66 -0.35
CA THR A 33 -15.07 -1.86 -0.59
C THR A 33 -15.33 -2.25 -2.04
N ALA A 34 -14.43 -1.85 -2.94
CA ALA A 34 -14.49 -2.28 -4.32
C ALA A 34 -14.39 -3.81 -4.38
N VAL A 35 -15.20 -4.42 -5.24
CA VAL A 35 -15.09 -5.82 -5.60
C VAL A 35 -14.50 -5.90 -7.02
N ILE A 36 -13.68 -6.92 -7.27
CA ILE A 36 -13.06 -7.15 -8.57
C ILE A 36 -13.15 -8.63 -8.93
N ALA A 37 -13.24 -8.91 -10.23
CA ALA A 37 -13.05 -10.25 -10.77
C ALA A 37 -11.57 -10.61 -10.70
N CYS A 38 -11.20 -11.48 -9.76
CA CYS A 38 -9.80 -11.81 -9.52
C CYS A 38 -9.26 -12.76 -10.60
N ALA A 39 -8.16 -12.36 -11.25
CA ALA A 39 -7.48 -13.17 -12.27
C ALA A 39 -6.99 -14.52 -11.73
N ARG A 40 -6.57 -14.56 -10.46
CA ARG A 40 -6.05 -15.78 -9.83
C ARG A 40 -7.12 -16.81 -9.51
N CYS A 41 -8.10 -16.41 -8.69
CA CYS A 41 -9.12 -17.34 -8.18
C CYS A 41 -10.40 -17.41 -9.04
N GLY A 42 -10.52 -16.55 -10.06
CA GLY A 42 -11.68 -16.48 -10.94
C GLY A 42 -12.98 -15.99 -10.29
N ARG A 43 -12.93 -15.49 -9.06
CA ARG A 43 -14.11 -15.07 -8.28
C ARG A 43 -14.12 -13.56 -8.03
N GLU A 44 -15.32 -13.02 -7.84
CA GLU A 44 -15.48 -11.65 -7.36
C GLU A 44 -15.16 -11.56 -5.86
N ARG A 45 -14.19 -10.73 -5.52
CA ARG A 45 -13.66 -10.60 -4.16
C ARG A 45 -13.30 -9.15 -3.88
N LYS A 46 -13.08 -8.83 -2.61
CA LYS A 46 -12.62 -7.50 -2.17
C LYS A 46 -11.31 -7.12 -2.86
N ALA A 47 -11.28 -5.95 -3.48
CA ALA A 47 -10.09 -5.37 -4.09
C ALA A 47 -9.04 -4.96 -3.05
N LEU A 48 -7.81 -4.82 -3.51
CA LEU A 48 -6.73 -4.17 -2.75
C LEU A 48 -7.08 -2.72 -2.44
N ALA A 49 -6.58 -2.20 -1.31
CA ALA A 49 -6.77 -0.79 -0.94
C ALA A 49 -5.93 0.17 -1.81
N GLY A 50 -4.92 -0.34 -2.50
CA GLY A 50 -4.02 0.35 -3.41
C GLY A 50 -2.93 -0.60 -3.94
N PRO A 51 -2.04 -0.13 -4.84
CA PRO A 51 -0.91 -0.90 -5.34
C PRO A 51 -0.03 -1.42 -4.21
N PRO A 52 0.24 -2.74 -4.13
CA PRO A 52 1.04 -3.30 -3.04
C PRO A 52 2.54 -3.14 -3.25
N VAL A 53 2.98 -2.99 -4.49
CA VAL A 53 4.37 -2.73 -4.89
C VAL A 53 4.41 -1.48 -5.78
N PRO A 54 5.54 -0.75 -5.86
CA PRO A 54 5.64 0.40 -6.75
C PRO A 54 5.68 0.00 -8.23
N GLY A 55 5.29 0.93 -9.09
CA GLY A 55 5.38 0.78 -10.54
C GLY A 55 4.20 0.05 -11.18
N ALA A 56 4.31 -0.20 -12.49
CA ALA A 56 3.23 -0.72 -13.32
C ALA A 56 2.74 -2.11 -12.85
N THR A 57 3.64 -2.97 -12.37
CA THR A 57 3.27 -4.28 -11.82
C THR A 57 2.33 -4.17 -10.62
N GLY A 58 2.55 -3.21 -9.73
CA GLY A 58 1.68 -3.00 -8.57
C GLY A 58 0.30 -2.46 -8.97
N GLU A 59 0.25 -1.59 -9.97
CA GLU A 59 -1.01 -1.09 -10.52
C GLU A 59 -1.82 -2.21 -11.17
N GLU A 60 -1.17 -3.10 -11.94
CA GLU A 60 -1.80 -4.27 -12.53
C GLU A 60 -2.37 -5.21 -11.45
N ILE A 61 -1.57 -5.52 -10.42
CA ILE A 61 -2.00 -6.36 -9.29
C ILE A 61 -3.21 -5.74 -8.60
N ALA A 62 -3.20 -4.44 -8.31
CA ALA A 62 -4.34 -3.77 -7.67
C ALA A 62 -5.63 -3.84 -8.51
N GLN A 63 -5.53 -3.88 -9.84
CA GLN A 63 -6.68 -3.92 -10.74
C GLN A 63 -7.23 -5.33 -10.96
N ARG A 64 -6.36 -6.35 -10.95
CA ARG A 64 -6.71 -7.72 -11.37
C ARG A 64 -6.68 -8.76 -10.24
N VAL A 65 -6.07 -8.46 -9.08
CA VAL A 65 -5.86 -9.42 -7.99
C VAL A 65 -6.58 -8.96 -6.73
N CYS A 66 -7.37 -9.86 -6.13
CA CYS A 66 -8.09 -9.54 -4.90
C CYS A 66 -7.18 -9.55 -3.67
N ALA A 67 -7.63 -8.89 -2.60
CA ALA A 67 -6.87 -8.79 -1.34
C ALA A 67 -6.50 -10.17 -0.76
N GLY A 68 -7.40 -11.15 -0.80
CA GLY A 68 -7.11 -12.49 -0.27
C GLY A 68 -6.00 -13.22 -1.04
N CYS A 69 -6.04 -13.18 -2.38
CA CYS A 69 -4.98 -13.81 -3.19
C CYS A 69 -3.63 -13.12 -3.04
N TRP A 70 -3.62 -11.81 -2.74
CA TRP A 70 -2.40 -11.08 -2.40
C TRP A 70 -1.84 -11.51 -1.04
N GLU A 71 -2.68 -11.68 -0.03
CA GLU A 71 -2.26 -12.20 1.29
C GLU A 71 -1.66 -13.60 1.18
N GLU A 72 -2.26 -14.46 0.35
CA GLU A 72 -1.70 -15.79 0.04
C GLU A 72 -0.32 -15.67 -0.64
N TRP A 73 -0.14 -14.70 -1.55
CA TRP A 73 1.17 -14.46 -2.16
C TRP A 73 2.20 -14.00 -1.12
N ALA A 74 1.86 -13.09 -0.22
CA ALA A 74 2.80 -12.63 0.80
C ALA A 74 3.30 -13.79 1.70
N ALA A 75 2.44 -14.77 1.99
CA ALA A 75 2.86 -15.99 2.69
C ALA A 75 3.75 -16.89 1.81
N MET A 76 3.41 -17.01 0.52
CA MET A 76 4.17 -17.81 -0.44
C MET A 76 5.55 -17.22 -0.74
N GLU A 77 5.65 -15.90 -0.84
CA GLU A 77 6.87 -15.12 -1.10
C GLU A 77 7.98 -15.56 -0.15
N ILE A 78 7.70 -15.60 1.15
CA ILE A 78 8.65 -16.04 2.18
C ILE A 78 9.21 -17.44 1.88
N LYS A 79 8.34 -18.36 1.46
CA LYS A 79 8.74 -19.72 1.13
C LYS A 79 9.60 -19.76 -0.14
N VAL A 80 9.21 -19.03 -1.18
CA VAL A 80 9.96 -18.93 -2.45
C VAL A 80 11.37 -18.38 -2.19
N ILE A 81 11.49 -17.33 -1.38
CA ILE A 81 12.79 -16.75 -1.01
C ILE A 81 13.68 -17.78 -0.30
N ASN A 82 13.11 -18.54 0.65
CA ASN A 82 13.86 -19.53 1.41
C ASN A 82 14.29 -20.72 0.55
N GLU A 83 13.39 -21.21 -0.31
CA GLU A 83 13.63 -22.34 -1.19
C GLU A 83 14.70 -22.02 -2.24
N LEU A 84 14.56 -20.88 -2.92
CA LEU A 84 15.51 -20.44 -3.94
C LEU A 84 16.74 -19.73 -3.36
N ARG A 85 16.81 -19.54 -2.04
CA ARG A 85 17.89 -18.80 -1.34
C ARG A 85 18.15 -17.43 -1.95
N LEU A 86 17.09 -16.69 -2.26
CA LEU A 86 17.19 -15.40 -2.95
C LEU A 86 17.86 -14.34 -2.07
N ASN A 87 18.76 -13.58 -2.69
CA ASN A 87 19.36 -12.40 -2.08
C ASN A 87 18.60 -11.14 -2.51
N PHE A 88 17.85 -10.53 -1.61
CA PHE A 88 17.08 -9.31 -1.90
C PHE A 88 17.88 -8.10 -2.36
N MET A 89 19.20 -8.09 -2.13
CA MET A 89 20.07 -7.01 -2.60
C MET A 89 20.46 -7.17 -4.07
N ASP A 90 20.23 -8.35 -4.66
CA ASP A 90 20.51 -8.64 -6.06
C ASP A 90 19.27 -8.33 -6.93
N PRO A 91 19.37 -7.39 -7.89
CA PRO A 91 18.29 -7.11 -8.85
C PRO A 91 17.84 -8.35 -9.63
N ALA A 92 18.72 -9.30 -9.92
CA ALA A 92 18.36 -10.53 -10.62
C ALA A 92 17.44 -11.40 -9.75
N ALA A 93 17.73 -11.51 -8.45
CA ALA A 93 16.88 -12.24 -7.50
C ALA A 93 15.52 -11.56 -7.32
N GLN A 94 15.46 -10.21 -7.32
CA GLN A 94 14.20 -9.47 -7.31
C GLN A 94 13.37 -9.74 -8.59
N ALA A 95 14.03 -9.83 -9.75
CA ALA A 95 13.37 -10.18 -11.00
C ALA A 95 12.82 -11.61 -10.96
N THR A 96 13.61 -12.58 -10.47
CA THR A 96 13.15 -13.97 -10.26
C THR A 96 11.94 -14.02 -9.33
N LEU A 97 11.99 -13.34 -8.19
CA LEU A 97 10.86 -13.27 -7.26
C LEU A 97 9.60 -12.68 -7.93
N THR A 98 9.78 -11.63 -8.72
CA THR A 98 8.69 -10.99 -9.48
C THR A 98 8.10 -11.94 -10.52
N SER A 99 8.92 -12.74 -11.21
CA SER A 99 8.44 -13.76 -12.16
C SER A 99 7.61 -14.84 -11.45
N HIS A 100 8.06 -15.35 -10.29
CA HIS A 100 7.27 -16.29 -9.50
C HIS A 100 5.98 -15.67 -8.94
N MET A 101 6.01 -14.40 -8.54
CA MET A 101 4.81 -13.65 -8.16
C MET A 101 3.79 -13.65 -9.29
N ARG A 102 4.22 -13.34 -10.52
CA ARG A 102 3.34 -13.32 -11.68
C ARG A 102 2.79 -14.70 -11.98
N ASP A 103 3.62 -15.73 -11.94
CA ASP A 103 3.23 -17.13 -12.17
C ASP A 103 2.13 -17.58 -11.19
N PHE A 104 2.28 -17.17 -9.93
CA PHE A 104 1.31 -17.47 -8.88
C PHE A 104 0.01 -16.67 -9.02
N LEU A 105 0.09 -15.37 -9.32
CA LEU A 105 -1.07 -14.46 -9.33
C LEU A 105 -1.87 -14.47 -10.64
N PHE A 106 -1.24 -14.84 -11.77
CA PHE A 106 -1.83 -14.80 -13.10
C PHE A 106 -1.66 -16.15 -13.81
N PRO A 107 -2.35 -17.21 -13.33
CA PRO A 107 -2.26 -18.52 -13.95
C PRO A 107 -2.73 -18.44 -15.40
N GLY A 108 -1.88 -18.86 -16.34
CA GLY A 108 -2.14 -18.83 -17.78
C GLY A 108 -1.63 -17.59 -18.51
N ASP A 109 -1.19 -16.54 -17.80
CA ASP A 109 -0.42 -15.43 -18.40
C ASP A 109 1.07 -15.82 -18.50
N ASP A 110 1.82 -15.14 -19.37
CA ASP A 110 3.28 -15.29 -19.41
C ASP A 110 3.92 -14.62 -18.18
N SER A 111 4.44 -15.44 -17.28
CA SER A 111 5.16 -15.01 -16.07
C SER A 111 6.65 -14.77 -16.31
N GLY A 112 7.16 -15.14 -17.48
CA GLY A 112 8.59 -15.13 -17.79
C GLY A 112 9.40 -16.21 -17.06
N VAL A 113 8.76 -17.07 -16.25
CA VAL A 113 9.41 -18.22 -15.62
C VAL A 113 9.61 -19.31 -16.67
N LYS A 114 10.85 -19.82 -16.81
CA LYS A 114 11.12 -20.91 -17.75
C LYS A 114 10.40 -22.19 -17.30
N PRO A 115 9.97 -23.08 -18.23
CA PRO A 115 9.25 -24.30 -17.85
C PRO A 115 9.96 -25.19 -16.82
N GLY A 116 11.29 -25.30 -16.89
CA GLY A 116 12.09 -26.08 -15.91
C GLY A 116 12.43 -25.36 -14.61
N GLU A 117 12.06 -24.08 -14.49
CA GLU A 117 12.29 -23.24 -13.31
C GLU A 117 10.97 -22.92 -12.58
N ARG A 118 9.82 -23.38 -13.11
CA ARG A 118 8.51 -23.18 -12.49
C ARG A 118 8.41 -23.96 -11.19
N LEU A 119 8.02 -23.26 -10.12
CA LEU A 119 7.81 -23.86 -8.82
C LEU A 119 6.41 -24.44 -8.69
N ASP A 120 6.32 -25.57 -8.01
CA ASP A 120 5.05 -26.15 -7.59
C ASP A 120 4.62 -25.53 -6.25
N PHE A 121 3.83 -24.46 -6.31
CA PHE A 121 3.40 -23.69 -5.13
C PHE A 121 2.58 -24.48 -4.12
N ASP A 122 2.01 -25.64 -4.50
CA ASP A 122 1.30 -26.52 -3.57
C ASP A 122 2.28 -27.34 -2.69
N THR A 123 3.47 -27.64 -3.22
CA THR A 123 4.50 -28.47 -2.58
C THR A 123 5.57 -27.65 -1.83
N ILE A 124 5.71 -26.35 -2.12
CA ILE A 124 6.71 -25.51 -1.44
C ILE A 124 6.37 -25.37 0.05
N GLY A 125 7.26 -25.87 0.90
CA GLY A 125 7.19 -25.73 2.36
C GLY A 125 6.19 -26.67 3.03
N GLU A 126 5.97 -27.86 2.47
CA GLU A 126 5.56 -29.02 3.27
C GLU A 126 6.65 -29.36 4.31
N PRO A 127 6.28 -29.86 5.51
CA PRO A 127 7.23 -30.24 6.55
C PRO A 127 8.14 -31.42 6.16
#